data_AF-A0A0L0W7V6-F1
#
_entry.id   AF-A0A0L0W7V6-F1
#
_cell.length_a   1.000
_cell.length_b   1.000
_cell.length_c   1.000
_cell.angle_alpha   90.00
_cell.angle_beta   90.00
_cell.angle_gamma   90.00
#
_symmetry.space_group_name_H-M   'P 1'
#
loop_
_entity.id
_entity.type
_entity.pdbx_description
1 polymer ?
#
loop_
_entity_poly.entity_id
_entity_poly.type
_entity_poly.pdbx_seq_one_letter_code
_entity_poly.pdbx_strand_id
1 'polypeptide(L)' 'MNKAIIVGASSGIGMELAKILSNENYIVGLASRRSELLFKLQ' A
#
# COMPACT_ATOMS: atom_id res chain seq x y z
N MET A 1 11.26 4.33 12.99
CA MET A 1 10.65 3.65 11.83
C MET A 1 9.20 4.06 11.77
N ASN A 2 8.80 4.77 10.72
CA ASN A 2 7.46 5.36 10.62
C ASN A 2 6.46 4.32 10.10
N LYS A 3 5.17 4.52 10.41
CA LYS A 3 4.09 3.61 10.02
C LYS A 3 2.98 4.37 9.30
N ALA A 4 2.43 3.79 8.25
CA ALA A 4 1.31 4.34 7.48
C ALA A 4 0.29 3.25 7.14
N ILE A 5 -0.99 3.61 7.06
CA ILE A 5 -2.05 2.73 6.54
C ILE A 5 -2.66 3.40 5.31
N ILE A 6 -2.73 2.67 4.19
CA ILE A 6 -3.35 3.15 2.96
C ILE A 6 -4.60 2.33 2.65
N VAL A 7 -5.75 2.99 2.69
CA VAL A 7 -7.03 2.43 2.27
C VAL A 7 -7.25 2.76 0.79
N GLY A 8 -7.60 1.75 -0.01
CA GLY A 8 -7.67 1.88 -1.47
C GLY A 8 -6.36 1.53 -2.19
N ALA A 9 -5.47 0.75 -1.56
CA ALA A 9 -4.14 0.46 -2.07
C ALA A 9 -4.06 -0.48 -3.29
N SER A 10 -5.19 -1.10 -3.71
CA SER A 10 -5.19 -2.08 -4.81
C SER A 10 -4.86 -1.55 -6.20
N SER A 11 -4.92 -0.23 -6.43
CA SER A 11 -4.66 0.37 -7.75
C SER A 11 -4.52 1.89 -7.65
N GLY A 12 -4.00 2.53 -8.71
CA GLY A 12 -3.99 3.98 -8.87
C GLY A 12 -3.16 4.69 -7.80
N ILE A 13 -3.64 5.83 -7.30
CA ILE A 13 -2.88 6.71 -6.41
C ILE A 13 -2.50 6.00 -5.09
N GLY A 14 -3.41 5.22 -4.49
CA GLY A 14 -3.12 4.52 -3.25
C GLY A 14 -1.99 3.49 -3.39
N MET A 15 -1.89 2.84 -4.55
CA MET A 15 -0.81 1.89 -4.86
C MET A 15 0.53 2.60 -5.04
N GLU A 16 0.57 3.71 -5.80
CA GLU A 16 1.82 4.44 -6.01
C GLU A 16 2.32 5.10 -4.71
N LEU A 17 1.42 5.64 -3.89
CA LEU A 17 1.79 6.16 -2.57
C LEU A 17 2.36 5.06 -1.67
N ALA A 18 1.81 3.85 -1.71
CA ALA A 18 2.34 2.71 -0.96
C ALA A 18 3.79 2.39 -1.34
N LYS A 19 4.10 2.40 -2.64
CA LYS A 19 5.46 2.16 -3.16
C LYS A 19 6.43 3.25 -2.71
N ILE A 20 6.03 4.53 -2.82
CA ILE A 20 6.85 5.66 -2.38
C ILE A 20 7.19 5.54 -0.89
N LEU A 21 6.18 5.35 -0.03
CA LEU A 21 6.40 5.24 1.41
C LEU A 21 7.24 4.01 1.78
N SER A 22 7.02 2.88 1.11
CA SER A 22 7.84 1.68 1.30
C SER A 22 9.32 1.94 0.96
N ASN A 23 9.59 2.67 -0.12
CA ASN A 23 10.96 3.06 -0.52
C ASN A 23 11.59 4.05 0.47
N GLU A 24 10.77 4.84 1.18
CA GLU A 24 11.21 5.78 2.21
C GLU A 24 11.32 5.13 3.62
N ASN A 25 11.42 3.80 3.69
CA ASN A 25 11.55 3.02 4.94
C ASN A 25 10.37 3.14 5.92
N TYR A 26 9.16 3.36 5.40
CA TYR A 26 7.93 3.20 6.20
C TYR A 26 7.52 1.74 6.25
N ILE A 27 6.97 1.32 7.39
CA ILE A 27 6.11 0.13 7.43
C ILE A 27 4.73 0.55 6.95
N VAL A 28 4.30 0.02 5.81
CA VAL A 28 3.01 0.36 5.21
C VAL A 28 2.03 -0.79 5.36
N GLY A 29 0.88 -0.52 6.00
CA GLY A 29 -0.28 -1.40 5.99
C GLY A 29 -1.17 -1.09 4.79
N LEU A 30 -1.51 -2.10 3.99
CA LEU A 30 -2.34 -1.95 2.80
C LEU A 30 -3.74 -2.50 3.07
N ALA A 31 -4.77 -1.75 2.69
CA ALA A 31 -6.16 -2.19 2.76
C ALA A 31 -6.90 -1.89 1.46
N SER A 32 -7.68 -2.84 0.96
CA SER A 32 -8.64 -2.60 -0.12
C SER A 32 -9.77 -3.63 -0.09
N ARG A 33 -10.86 -3.31 -0.79
CA ARG A 33 -12.00 -4.23 -0.99
C ARG A 33 -11.67 -5.40 -1.92
N ARG A 34 -10.65 -5.27 -2.77
CA ARG A 34 -10.24 -6.27 -3.77
C ARG A 34 -8.99 -6.98 -3.27
N SER A 35 -9.18 -7.96 -2.40
CA SER A 35 -8.09 -8.73 -1.78
C SER A 35 -7.18 -9.38 -2.82
N GLU A 36 -7.74 -9.95 -3.89
CA GLU A 36 -6.96 -10.59 -4.97
C GLU A 36 -5.93 -9.66 -5.62
N LEU A 37 -6.29 -8.39 -5.85
CA LEU A 37 -5.36 -7.40 -6.40
C LEU A 37 -4.32 -6.98 -5.37
N LEU A 38 -4.70 -6.93 -4.08
CA LEU A 38 -3.79 -6.60 -3.00
C LEU A 38 -2.71 -7.67 -2.82
N PHE A 39 -3.08 -8.95 -2.89
CA PHE A 39 -2.14 -10.06 -2.79
C PHE A 39 -1.14 -10.11 -3.96
N LYS A 40 -1.48 -9.56 -5.13
CA LYS A 40 -0.55 -9.43 -6.26
C LYS A 40 0.53 -8.34 -6.05
N LEU A 41 0.42 -7.53 -5.00
CA LEU A 41 1.38 -6.45 -4.67
C LEU A 41 2.46 -6.89 -3.66
N GLN A 42 2.30 -8.07 -3.04
CA GLN A 42 3.27 -8.69 -2.13
C GLN A 42 4.22 -9.61 -2.91
#